data_AF-A0A918X9K3-F1
#
_entry.id   AF-A0A918X9K3-F1
#
_cell.length_a   1.000
_cell.length_b   1.000
_cell.length_c   1.000
_cell.angle_alpha   90.00
_cell.angle_beta   90.00
_cell.angle_gamma   90.00
#
_symmetry.space_group_name_H-M   'P 1'
#
loop_
_entity.id
_entity.type
_entity.pdbx_description
1 polymer ?
#
loop_
_entity_poly.entity_id
_entity_poly.type
_entity_poly.pdbx_seq_one_letter_code
_entity_poly.pdbx_strand_id
1 'polypeptide(L)'
;MAIRIFETDPDAMPRGTFSDDTVGRFHSGRQVNGIPESLATWRVSTGDPDVAAVVAQLLGGQPEETDSTSENFIEILTGAERVKIVLADASAVTSDMKLWNGSALIHHCDGVEYLSPDEDRGKACGCPALMEDRKAAAKSKRGPSPSISVTFRLADSYDLGLFRFQTGSWKLAEVLHEIENALDRVGGEALAELSLELVEYTTKKGRDVSYRKPTIRVLKSWSDAAAE
;
A
#
# COMPACT_ATOMS: atom_id res chain seq x y z
N MET A 1 -20.71 34.28 -7.29
CA MET A 1 -19.81 34.75 -6.22
C MET A 1 -19.97 33.79 -5.05
N ALA A 2 -18.89 33.15 -4.62
CA ALA A 2 -18.90 32.23 -3.48
C ALA A 2 -18.67 33.00 -2.16
N ILE A 3 -19.16 32.43 -1.05
CA ILE A 3 -19.04 33.00 0.29
C ILE A 3 -17.58 32.89 0.75
N ARG A 4 -16.97 34.01 1.18
CA ARG A 4 -15.55 34.14 1.56
C ARG A 4 -15.28 33.93 3.05
N ILE A 5 -16.12 33.14 3.73
CA ILE A 5 -16.08 32.97 5.20
C ILE A 5 -14.78 32.35 5.73
N PHE A 6 -14.05 31.62 4.88
CA PHE A 6 -12.81 30.92 5.25
C PHE A 6 -11.55 31.80 5.19
N GLU A 7 -11.66 33.06 4.75
CA GLU A 7 -10.51 33.97 4.72
C GLU A 7 -10.16 34.56 6.10
N THR A 8 -11.10 34.52 7.03
CA THR A 8 -10.96 34.99 8.41
C THR A 8 -10.85 33.85 9.43
N ASP A 9 -11.09 32.62 8.99
CA ASP A 9 -10.97 31.39 9.79
C ASP A 9 -10.57 30.23 8.85
N PRO A 10 -9.28 30.15 8.47
CA PRO A 10 -8.81 29.12 7.53
C PRO A 10 -8.87 27.71 8.14
N ASP A 11 -8.81 27.58 9.47
CA ASP A 11 -8.92 26.29 10.17
C ASP A 11 -10.34 25.69 10.11
N ALA A 12 -11.36 26.52 9.89
CA ALA A 12 -12.75 26.10 9.69
C ALA A 12 -13.06 25.67 8.25
N MET A 13 -12.10 25.72 7.33
CA MET A 13 -12.29 25.19 5.97
C MET A 13 -12.58 23.68 6.06
N PRO A 14 -13.64 23.16 5.40
CA PRO A 14 -13.86 21.73 5.36
C PRO A 14 -12.62 21.06 4.77
N ARG A 15 -11.86 20.36 5.61
CA ARG A 15 -10.76 19.50 5.15
C ARG A 15 -11.37 18.53 4.14
N GLY A 16 -10.72 18.36 2.99
CA GLY A 16 -11.27 17.59 1.88
C GLY A 16 -11.86 16.27 2.40
N THR A 17 -13.16 16.07 2.19
CA THR A 17 -13.80 14.79 2.49
C THR A 17 -13.25 13.79 1.50
N PHE A 18 -12.22 13.06 1.89
CA PHE A 18 -11.70 11.94 1.12
C PHE A 18 -12.83 10.90 0.96
N SER A 19 -12.95 10.30 -0.22
CA SER A 19 -13.92 9.22 -0.45
C SER A 19 -13.50 7.92 0.26
N ASP A 20 -12.24 7.87 0.67
CA ASP A 20 -11.53 6.82 1.39
C ASP A 20 -11.11 7.41 2.75
N ASP A 21 -11.17 6.66 3.87
CA ASP A 21 -10.76 7.16 5.20
C ASP A 21 -9.24 7.43 5.34
N THR A 22 -8.55 7.65 4.23
CA THR A 22 -7.10 7.83 4.14
C THR A 22 -6.73 9.18 3.56
N VAL A 23 -5.71 9.80 4.15
CA VAL A 23 -5.18 11.11 3.75
C VAL A 23 -4.18 11.03 2.60
N GLY A 24 -3.73 9.83 2.24
CA GLY A 24 -2.81 9.62 1.14
C GLY A 24 -2.50 8.16 0.85
N ARG A 25 -1.81 7.93 -0.27
CA ARG A 25 -1.47 6.60 -0.75
C ARG A 25 0.02 6.48 -1.06
N PHE A 26 0.62 5.39 -0.60
CA PHE A 26 1.99 5.02 -0.91
C PHE A 26 2.03 4.12 -2.15
N HIS A 27 3.08 4.28 -2.95
CA HIS A 27 3.29 3.55 -4.20
C HIS A 27 4.76 3.14 -4.29
N SER A 28 5.01 1.90 -4.69
CA SER A 28 6.35 1.34 -4.92
C SER A 28 6.84 1.48 -6.37
N GLY A 29 6.05 2.12 -7.23
CA GLY A 29 6.33 2.27 -8.65
C GLY A 29 5.50 3.38 -9.27
N ARG A 30 5.83 3.76 -10.50
CA ARG A 30 5.06 4.69 -11.32
C ARG A 30 4.94 4.21 -12.76
N GLN A 31 4.05 4.81 -13.53
CA GLN A 31 4.04 4.66 -14.98
C GLN A 31 4.62 5.92 -15.62
N VAL A 32 5.66 5.76 -16.43
CA VAL A 32 6.22 6.84 -17.23
C VAL A 32 5.99 6.49 -18.70
N ASN A 33 5.21 7.30 -19.42
CA ASN A 33 4.86 7.05 -20.83
C ASN A 33 4.25 5.64 -21.07
N GLY A 34 3.44 5.15 -20.15
CA GLY A 34 2.84 3.81 -20.21
C GLY A 34 3.80 2.65 -19.89
N ILE A 35 5.04 2.95 -19.53
CA ILE A 35 6.05 1.98 -19.12
C ILE A 35 6.09 1.93 -17.59
N PRO A 36 5.88 0.76 -16.97
CA PRO A 36 6.07 0.61 -15.53
C PRO A 36 7.53 0.83 -15.15
N GLU A 37 7.77 1.76 -14.22
CA GLU A 37 9.07 2.02 -13.62
C GLU A 37 9.03 1.61 -12.14
N SER A 38 9.95 0.73 -11.74
CA SER A 38 10.17 0.39 -10.34
C SER A 38 10.95 1.54 -9.68
N LEU A 39 10.39 2.12 -8.62
CA LEU A 39 11.06 3.21 -7.91
C LEU A 39 12.01 2.64 -6.84
N ALA A 40 13.12 3.34 -6.61
CA ALA A 40 14.02 3.05 -5.49
C ALA A 40 13.48 3.62 -4.16
N THR A 41 12.66 4.66 -4.24
CA THR A 41 12.07 5.37 -3.09
C THR A 41 10.55 5.39 -3.19
N TRP A 42 9.91 5.70 -2.07
CA TRP A 42 8.45 5.78 -2.03
C TRP A 42 7.93 6.98 -2.83
N ARG A 43 6.85 6.75 -3.55
CA ARG A 43 6.01 7.81 -4.11
C ARG A 43 4.74 7.90 -3.28
N VAL A 44 4.37 9.09 -2.85
CA VAL A 44 3.15 9.35 -2.08
C VAL A 44 2.22 10.21 -2.91
N SER A 45 0.92 9.91 -2.92
CA SER A 45 -0.10 10.75 -3.56
C SER A 45 -1.16 11.17 -2.55
N THR A 46 -1.57 12.44 -2.56
CA THR A 46 -2.62 13.01 -1.70
C THR A 46 -3.41 14.09 -2.44
N GLY A 47 -4.59 14.44 -1.93
CA GLY A 47 -5.37 15.60 -2.36
C GLY A 47 -5.20 16.82 -1.46
N ASP A 48 -4.48 16.68 -0.36
CA ASP A 48 -4.35 17.70 0.68
C ASP A 48 -2.94 18.31 0.67
N PRO A 49 -2.81 19.62 0.36
CA PRO A 49 -1.52 20.31 0.35
C PRO A 49 -0.78 20.27 1.68
N ASP A 50 -1.48 20.28 2.82
CA ASP A 50 -0.86 20.22 4.13
C ASP A 50 -0.26 18.83 4.37
N VAL A 51 -0.97 17.79 3.98
CA VAL A 51 -0.45 16.40 4.00
C VAL A 51 0.77 16.28 3.11
N ALA A 52 0.72 16.85 1.89
CA ALA A 52 1.84 16.83 0.95
C ALA A 52 3.08 17.53 1.51
N ALA A 53 2.90 18.69 2.14
CA ALA A 53 3.98 19.46 2.76
C ALA A 53 4.65 18.68 3.91
N VAL A 54 3.85 18.09 4.80
CA VAL A 54 4.37 17.28 5.91
C VAL A 54 5.11 16.04 5.41
N VAL A 55 4.55 15.33 4.42
CA VAL A 55 5.22 14.17 3.82
C VAL A 55 6.55 14.56 3.17
N ALA A 56 6.58 15.65 2.40
CA ALA A 56 7.81 16.15 1.78
C ALA A 56 8.85 16.56 2.82
N GLN A 57 8.44 17.14 3.94
CA GLN A 57 9.33 17.48 5.05
C GLN A 57 9.93 16.24 5.72
N LEU A 58 9.12 15.21 5.97
CA LEU A 58 9.54 14.00 6.68
C LEU A 58 10.38 13.06 5.79
N LEU A 59 9.96 12.86 4.55
CA LEU A 59 10.51 11.82 3.67
C LEU A 59 11.37 12.39 2.52
N GLY A 60 11.47 13.72 2.44
CA GLY A 60 12.09 14.43 1.32
C GLY A 60 11.21 14.42 0.07
N GLY A 61 11.72 15.05 -0.99
CA GLY A 61 10.99 15.23 -2.25
C GLY A 61 10.39 16.63 -2.38
N GLN A 62 9.61 16.84 -3.44
CA GLN A 62 8.83 18.06 -3.68
C GLN A 62 7.41 17.66 -4.07
N PRO A 63 6.38 18.34 -3.53
CA PRO A 63 5.01 18.18 -4.00
C PRO A 63 4.85 18.73 -5.42
N GLU A 64 4.26 17.92 -6.30
CA GLU A 64 3.93 18.28 -7.67
C GLU A 64 2.46 17.96 -7.94
N GLU A 65 1.70 18.95 -8.42
CA GLU A 65 0.36 18.69 -8.93
C GLU A 65 0.44 17.94 -10.26
N THR A 66 -0.41 16.93 -10.41
CA THR A 66 -0.51 16.10 -11.61
C THR A 66 -1.79 16.42 -12.37
N ASP A 67 -1.84 16.08 -13.66
CA ASP A 67 -3.06 16.17 -14.49
C ASP A 67 -4.14 15.13 -14.10
N SER A 68 -3.98 14.45 -12.96
CA SER A 68 -4.91 13.42 -12.51
C SER A 68 -6.26 14.04 -12.15
N THR A 69 -7.34 13.41 -12.62
CA THR A 69 -8.71 13.75 -12.22
C THR A 69 -9.13 13.05 -10.92
N SER A 70 -8.21 12.30 -10.29
CA SER A 70 -8.47 11.64 -9.00
C SER A 70 -8.40 12.61 -7.83
N GLU A 71 -9.01 12.24 -6.70
CA GLU A 71 -8.88 12.99 -5.44
C GLU A 71 -7.43 13.12 -4.93
N ASN A 72 -6.51 12.25 -5.37
CA ASN A 72 -5.09 12.29 -5.02
C ASN A 72 -4.26 12.89 -6.16
N PHE A 73 -4.42 14.19 -6.42
CA PHE A 73 -3.80 14.88 -7.56
C PHE A 73 -2.39 15.43 -7.26
N ILE A 74 -1.98 15.49 -5.99
CA ILE A 74 -0.64 15.92 -5.58
C ILE A 74 0.25 14.68 -5.41
N GLU A 75 1.37 14.63 -6.12
CA GLU A 75 2.37 13.56 -6.05
C GLU A 75 3.65 14.06 -5.38
N ILE A 76 4.25 13.22 -4.54
CA ILE A 76 5.53 13.45 -3.88
C ILE A 76 6.43 12.25 -4.17
N LEU A 77 7.47 12.45 -4.99
CA LEU A 77 8.55 11.48 -5.11
C LEU A 77 9.55 11.70 -3.98
N THR A 78 9.54 10.81 -2.99
CA THR A 78 10.33 10.97 -1.77
C THR A 78 11.80 10.57 -1.97
N GLY A 79 12.65 10.92 -1.01
CA GLY A 79 14.02 10.39 -0.89
C GLY A 79 14.10 9.11 -0.04
N ALA A 80 12.98 8.65 0.52
CA ALA A 80 12.96 7.56 1.49
C ALA A 80 12.73 6.20 0.81
N GLU A 81 13.63 5.24 1.05
CA GLU A 81 13.40 3.83 0.75
C GLU A 81 12.80 3.05 1.93
N ARG A 82 12.86 3.61 3.14
CA ARG A 82 12.30 3.05 4.39
C ARG A 82 11.47 4.12 5.10
N VAL A 83 10.34 3.71 5.68
CA VAL A 83 9.45 4.59 6.43
C VAL A 83 9.01 3.88 7.69
N LYS A 84 9.09 4.57 8.84
CA LYS A 84 8.53 4.07 10.09
C LYS A 84 7.02 4.34 10.08
N ILE A 85 6.27 3.28 10.27
CA ILE A 85 4.81 3.28 10.22
C ILE A 85 4.24 2.70 11.51
N VAL A 86 3.02 3.09 11.86
CA VAL A 86 2.27 2.50 12.96
C VAL A 86 1.09 1.72 12.37
N LEU A 87 1.05 0.43 12.67
CA LEU A 87 -0.02 -0.48 12.31
C LEU A 87 -0.94 -0.62 13.52
N ALA A 88 -2.25 -0.48 13.32
CA ALA A 88 -3.22 -0.50 14.42
C ALA A 88 -3.27 -1.89 15.11
N ASP A 89 -3.36 -2.94 14.30
CA ASP A 89 -3.38 -4.35 14.71
C ASP A 89 -3.24 -5.24 13.45
N ALA A 90 -3.51 -6.54 13.56
CA ALA A 90 -3.48 -7.48 12.44
C ALA A 90 -4.42 -7.10 11.28
N SER A 91 -5.55 -6.43 11.54
CA SER A 91 -6.50 -5.98 10.51
C SER A 91 -5.97 -4.83 9.64
N ALA A 92 -4.89 -4.17 10.09
CA ALA A 92 -4.20 -3.16 9.30
C ALA A 92 -3.57 -3.73 8.02
N VAL A 93 -3.35 -5.05 7.96
CA VAL A 93 -2.85 -5.76 6.79
C VAL A 93 -3.92 -6.74 6.32
N THR A 94 -4.54 -6.44 5.19
CA THR A 94 -5.51 -7.35 4.57
C THR A 94 -4.91 -7.96 3.32
N SER A 95 -5.17 -9.24 3.08
CA SER A 95 -4.76 -9.92 1.86
C SER A 95 -5.89 -10.74 1.26
N ASP A 96 -6.03 -10.62 -0.05
CA ASP A 96 -6.94 -11.42 -0.86
C ASP A 96 -6.31 -11.71 -2.23
N MET A 97 -6.99 -12.52 -3.03
CA MET A 97 -6.55 -12.94 -4.36
C MET A 97 -7.57 -12.44 -5.38
N LYS A 98 -7.14 -11.56 -6.29
CA LYS A 98 -8.02 -10.91 -7.28
C LYS A 98 -7.55 -11.14 -8.72
N LEU A 99 -8.50 -11.40 -9.61
CA LEU A 99 -8.32 -11.37 -11.06
C LEU A 99 -9.22 -10.29 -11.66
N TRP A 100 -8.61 -9.28 -12.26
CA TRP A 100 -9.31 -8.22 -12.96
C TRP A 100 -9.23 -8.41 -14.48
N ASN A 101 -10.34 -8.16 -15.15
CA ASN A 101 -10.40 -8.02 -16.61
C ASN A 101 -10.98 -6.64 -16.94
N GLY A 102 -10.10 -5.66 -17.17
CA GLY A 102 -10.51 -4.26 -17.21
C GLY A 102 -11.05 -3.82 -15.85
N SER A 103 -12.26 -3.26 -15.83
CA SER A 103 -12.96 -2.87 -14.60
C SER A 103 -13.75 -4.01 -13.95
N ALA A 104 -13.84 -5.18 -14.59
CA ALA A 104 -14.61 -6.31 -14.06
C ALA A 104 -13.74 -7.19 -13.14
N LEU A 105 -14.19 -7.41 -11.91
CA LEU A 105 -13.61 -8.39 -11.00
C LEU A 105 -14.12 -9.78 -11.36
N ILE A 106 -13.26 -10.60 -11.95
CA ILE A 106 -13.61 -11.94 -12.45
C ILE A 106 -13.41 -13.01 -11.37
N HIS A 107 -12.50 -12.78 -10.44
CA HIS A 107 -12.20 -13.72 -9.38
C HIS A 107 -11.80 -12.98 -8.11
N HIS A 108 -12.38 -13.35 -6.98
CA HIS A 108 -12.03 -12.82 -5.67
C HIS A 108 -12.13 -13.93 -4.62
N CYS A 109 -10.99 -14.32 -4.06
CA CYS A 109 -10.89 -15.42 -3.10
C CYS A 109 -9.83 -15.13 -2.03
N ASP A 110 -9.82 -15.91 -0.96
CA ASP A 110 -8.72 -15.97 0.03
C ASP A 110 -7.64 -17.01 -0.36
N GLY A 111 -7.82 -17.63 -1.53
CA GLY A 111 -6.99 -18.72 -2.02
C GLY A 111 -7.53 -20.12 -1.73
N VAL A 112 -8.58 -20.25 -0.91
CA VAL A 112 -9.32 -21.49 -0.63
C VAL A 112 -10.75 -21.36 -1.13
N GLU A 113 -11.45 -20.30 -0.73
CA GLU A 113 -12.86 -20.05 -1.00
C GLU A 113 -13.08 -18.68 -1.66
N TYR A 114 -14.17 -18.55 -2.41
CA TYR A 114 -14.61 -17.27 -2.95
C TYR A 114 -15.03 -16.32 -1.83
N LEU A 115 -14.59 -15.07 -1.95
CA LEU A 115 -15.02 -13.95 -1.10
C LEU A 115 -16.13 -13.13 -1.77
N SER A 116 -16.15 -13.10 -3.10
CA SER A 116 -17.23 -12.51 -3.90
C SER A 116 -17.26 -13.14 -5.30
N PRO A 117 -18.38 -13.07 -6.03
CA PRO A 117 -19.67 -12.45 -5.67
C PRO A 117 -20.39 -13.20 -4.54
N ASP A 118 -21.40 -12.57 -3.93
CA ASP A 118 -22.12 -13.13 -2.77
C ASP A 118 -22.74 -14.50 -3.06
N GLU A 119 -23.16 -14.74 -4.31
CA GLU A 119 -23.71 -16.02 -4.77
C GLU A 119 -22.72 -17.18 -4.69
N ASP A 120 -21.41 -16.87 -4.76
CA ASP A 120 -20.33 -17.85 -4.72
C ASP A 120 -19.54 -17.84 -3.42
N ARG A 121 -19.82 -16.89 -2.51
CA ARG A 121 -19.09 -16.73 -1.25
C ARG A 121 -19.10 -18.04 -0.44
N GLY A 122 -17.91 -18.47 -0.01
CA GLY A 122 -17.69 -19.73 0.73
C GLY A 122 -17.61 -20.99 -0.14
N LYS A 123 -17.80 -20.90 -1.47
CA LYS A 123 -17.53 -22.02 -2.38
C LYS A 123 -16.04 -22.14 -2.66
N ALA A 124 -15.56 -23.35 -2.92
CA ALA A 124 -14.18 -23.59 -3.31
C ALA A 124 -13.78 -22.76 -4.55
N CYS A 125 -12.68 -22.02 -4.45
CA CYS A 125 -12.26 -21.08 -5.50
C CYS A 125 -11.65 -21.75 -6.73
N GLY A 126 -11.23 -23.01 -6.64
CA GLY A 126 -10.58 -23.73 -7.75
C GLY A 126 -9.16 -23.22 -8.08
N CYS A 127 -8.56 -22.37 -7.23
CA CYS A 127 -7.17 -21.99 -7.37
C CYS A 127 -6.24 -23.22 -7.18
N PRO A 128 -5.12 -23.30 -7.93
CA PRO A 128 -4.15 -24.38 -7.76
C PRO A 128 -3.66 -24.50 -6.31
N ALA A 129 -3.42 -25.72 -5.82
CA ALA A 129 -2.90 -25.90 -4.45
C ALA A 129 -1.47 -25.37 -4.29
N LEU A 130 -0.62 -25.53 -5.31
CA LEU A 130 0.78 -25.14 -5.26
C LEU A 130 0.98 -23.67 -5.60
N MET A 131 1.88 -23.02 -4.83
CA MET A 131 2.20 -21.60 -4.99
C MET A 131 2.80 -21.28 -6.37
N GLU A 132 3.66 -22.15 -6.89
CA GLU A 132 4.28 -21.96 -8.20
C GLU A 132 3.25 -22.02 -9.34
N ASP A 133 2.23 -22.89 -9.22
CA ASP A 133 1.13 -22.98 -10.19
C ASP A 133 0.23 -21.75 -10.14
N ARG A 134 -0.01 -21.19 -8.94
CA ARG A 134 -0.72 -19.91 -8.78
C ARG A 134 0.01 -18.77 -9.47
N LYS A 135 1.33 -18.64 -9.24
CA LYS A 135 2.17 -17.65 -9.92
C LYS A 135 2.14 -17.82 -11.44
N ALA A 136 2.17 -19.05 -11.94
CA ALA A 136 2.11 -19.33 -13.38
C ALA A 136 0.73 -18.97 -13.98
N ALA A 137 -0.37 -19.31 -13.30
CA ALA A 137 -1.72 -18.95 -13.70
C ALA A 137 -1.91 -17.43 -13.76
N ALA A 138 -1.49 -16.71 -12.71
CA ALA A 138 -1.50 -15.26 -12.64
C ALA A 138 -0.66 -14.59 -13.73
N LYS A 139 0.57 -15.08 -13.94
CA LYS A 139 1.46 -14.58 -15.01
C LYS A 139 0.86 -14.74 -16.40
N SER A 140 0.08 -15.81 -16.61
CA SER A 140 -0.66 -16.04 -17.86
C SER A 140 -2.05 -15.37 -17.89
N LYS A 141 -2.38 -14.52 -16.90
CA LYS A 141 -3.66 -13.82 -16.75
C LYS A 141 -4.88 -14.76 -16.68
N ARG A 142 -4.67 -15.99 -16.22
CA ARG A 142 -5.72 -17.03 -16.08
C ARG A 142 -6.06 -17.36 -14.62
N GLY A 143 -5.36 -16.76 -13.67
CA GLY A 143 -5.61 -16.94 -12.25
C GLY A 143 -5.45 -15.62 -11.49
N PRO A 144 -6.01 -15.53 -10.28
CA PRO A 144 -5.89 -14.34 -9.47
C PRO A 144 -4.45 -14.10 -9.02
N SER A 145 -4.12 -12.83 -8.77
CA SER A 145 -2.88 -12.39 -8.14
C SER A 145 -3.16 -11.89 -6.72
N PRO A 146 -2.15 -11.83 -5.83
CA PRO A 146 -2.32 -11.21 -4.53
C PRO A 146 -2.78 -9.76 -4.68
N SER A 147 -3.62 -9.34 -3.76
CA SER A 147 -4.02 -7.96 -3.56
C SER A 147 -3.93 -7.72 -2.06
N ILE A 148 -2.82 -7.09 -1.68
CA ILE A 148 -2.46 -6.81 -0.29
C ILE A 148 -2.69 -5.32 -0.08
N SER A 149 -3.43 -4.98 0.97
CA SER A 149 -3.65 -3.59 1.40
C SER A 149 -3.13 -3.43 2.81
N VAL A 150 -2.36 -2.38 3.01
CA VAL A 150 -1.73 -2.04 4.28
C VAL A 150 -2.18 -0.63 4.64
N THR A 151 -2.86 -0.49 5.77
CA THR A 151 -3.34 0.81 6.27
C THR A 151 -2.56 1.18 7.52
N PHE A 152 -1.98 2.37 7.57
CA PHE A 152 -1.03 2.73 8.62
C PHE A 152 -0.99 4.24 8.88
N ARG A 153 -0.42 4.66 10.01
CA ARG A 153 -0.03 6.05 10.29
C ARG A 153 1.48 6.22 10.13
N LEU A 154 1.94 7.44 9.88
CA LEU A 154 3.38 7.73 9.92
C LEU A 154 3.83 7.86 11.38
N ALA A 155 4.90 7.16 11.77
CA ALA A 155 5.37 7.21 13.16
C ALA A 155 5.84 8.62 13.56
N ASP A 156 6.50 9.34 12.64
CA ASP A 156 7.01 10.69 12.88
C ASP A 156 5.93 11.79 12.76
N SER A 157 4.69 11.43 12.37
CA SER A 157 3.54 12.33 12.35
C SER A 157 2.23 11.52 12.44
N TYR A 158 1.97 11.01 13.64
CA TYR A 158 0.87 10.08 13.92
C TYR A 158 -0.52 10.70 13.63
N ASP A 159 -0.67 12.00 13.93
CA ASP A 159 -1.93 12.73 13.79
C ASP A 159 -2.24 13.17 12.34
N LEU A 160 -1.30 12.97 11.41
CA LEU A 160 -1.50 13.34 10.01
C LEU A 160 -2.65 12.59 9.36
N GLY A 161 -2.95 11.38 9.84
CA GLY A 161 -4.04 10.54 9.37
C GLY A 161 -3.56 9.15 8.89
N LEU A 162 -4.50 8.40 8.31
CA LEU A 162 -4.23 7.06 7.78
C LEU A 162 -3.74 7.13 6.35
N PHE A 163 -2.71 6.38 6.04
CA PHE A 163 -2.20 6.15 4.70
C PHE A 163 -2.53 4.73 4.27
N ARG A 164 -2.60 4.52 2.95
CA ARG A 164 -2.76 3.18 2.36
C ARG A 164 -1.63 2.85 1.41
N PHE A 165 -1.11 1.62 1.50
CA PHE A 165 -0.24 1.01 0.50
C PHE A 165 -0.94 -0.24 -0.06
N GLN A 166 -1.03 -0.32 -1.40
CA GLN A 166 -1.59 -1.49 -2.08
C GLN A 166 -0.53 -2.14 -2.96
N THR A 167 -0.44 -3.47 -2.90
CA THR A 167 0.54 -4.22 -3.69
C THR A 167 0.05 -5.61 -4.08
N GLY A 168 0.45 -6.06 -5.26
CA GLY A 168 0.28 -7.45 -5.71
C GLY A 168 1.56 -8.30 -5.56
N SER A 169 2.45 -7.92 -4.65
CA SER A 169 3.74 -8.58 -4.46
C SER A 169 3.58 -10.00 -3.94
N TRP A 170 3.92 -10.98 -4.78
CA TRP A 170 4.04 -12.39 -4.36
C TRP A 170 5.08 -12.58 -3.25
N LYS A 171 6.13 -11.76 -3.21
CA LYS A 171 7.17 -11.83 -2.17
C LYS A 171 6.68 -11.35 -0.81
N LEU A 172 5.78 -10.37 -0.79
CA LEU A 172 5.13 -9.98 0.45
C LEU A 172 4.09 -11.03 0.86
N ALA A 173 3.33 -11.57 -0.10
CA ALA A 173 2.35 -12.64 0.16
C ALA A 173 2.97 -13.87 0.84
N GLU A 174 4.19 -14.26 0.46
CA GLU A 174 4.93 -15.39 1.05
C GLU A 174 5.17 -15.22 2.56
N VAL A 175 5.25 -13.99 3.08
CA VAL A 175 5.63 -13.69 4.47
C VAL A 175 4.52 -13.01 5.28
N LEU A 176 3.29 -12.92 4.75
CA LEU A 176 2.16 -12.27 5.46
C LEU A 176 1.88 -12.91 6.82
N HIS A 177 1.90 -14.24 6.89
CA HIS A 177 1.72 -14.98 8.13
C HIS A 177 2.77 -14.60 9.20
N GLU A 178 3.99 -14.23 8.82
CA GLU A 178 5.01 -13.79 9.78
C GLU A 178 4.67 -12.41 10.35
N ILE A 179 4.13 -11.52 9.51
CA ILE A 179 3.69 -10.17 9.89
C ILE A 179 2.48 -10.27 10.83
N GLU A 180 1.47 -11.06 10.47
CA GLU A 180 0.28 -11.31 11.30
C GLU A 180 0.68 -11.87 12.68
N ASN A 181 1.50 -12.93 12.71
CA ASN A 181 2.00 -13.48 13.96
C ASN A 181 2.82 -12.48 14.79
N ALA A 182 3.50 -11.52 14.16
CA ALA A 182 4.23 -10.49 14.87
C ALA A 182 3.30 -9.41 15.46
N LEU A 183 2.25 -9.02 14.72
CA LEU A 183 1.22 -8.09 15.19
C LEU A 183 0.40 -8.70 16.34
N ASP A 184 0.02 -9.98 16.23
CA ASP A 184 -0.70 -10.71 17.29
C ASP A 184 0.12 -10.80 18.58
N ARG A 185 1.45 -10.95 18.46
CA ARG A 185 2.37 -10.94 19.62
C ARG A 185 2.48 -9.58 20.28
N VAL A 186 2.29 -8.48 19.55
CA VAL A 186 2.25 -7.13 20.12
C VAL A 186 0.90 -6.90 20.84
N GLY A 187 -0.20 -7.39 20.28
CA GLY A 187 -1.52 -7.31 20.91
C GLY A 187 -2.12 -5.89 20.96
N GLY A 188 -1.70 -5.02 20.02
CA GLY A 188 -2.12 -3.63 19.92
C GLY A 188 -1.33 -2.89 18.83
N GLU A 189 -1.28 -1.57 18.92
CA GLU A 189 -0.55 -0.76 17.94
C GLU A 189 0.94 -1.14 17.91
N ALA A 190 1.46 -1.33 16.72
CA ALA A 190 2.84 -1.77 16.50
C ALA A 190 3.61 -0.76 15.66
N LEU A 191 4.81 -0.41 16.13
CA LEU A 191 5.79 0.27 15.30
C LEU A 191 6.37 -0.74 14.31
N ALA A 192 6.27 -0.44 13.02
CA ALA A 192 6.83 -1.23 11.95
C ALA A 192 7.65 -0.38 10.99
N GLU A 193 8.47 -1.03 10.18
CA GLU A 193 9.21 -0.42 9.09
C GLU A 193 8.67 -0.93 7.75
N LEU A 194 8.27 0.00 6.88
CA LEU A 194 7.86 -0.26 5.51
C LEU A 194 8.99 0.14 4.55
N SER A 195 9.51 -0.82 3.78
CA SER A 195 10.77 -0.67 3.04
C SER A 195 10.69 -1.18 1.59
N LEU A 196 11.49 -0.59 0.69
CA LEU A 196 11.70 -1.06 -0.70
C LEU A 196 13.08 -1.70 -0.86
N GLU A 197 13.14 -3.03 -0.72
CA GLU A 197 14.39 -3.79 -0.83
C GLU A 197 14.75 -4.12 -2.27
N LEU A 198 16.02 -3.85 -2.64
CA LEU A 198 16.57 -4.27 -3.93
C LEU A 198 16.83 -5.78 -3.93
N VAL A 199 16.31 -6.45 -4.95
CA VAL A 199 16.59 -7.86 -5.23
C VAL A 199 17.29 -7.95 -6.57
N GLU A 200 18.51 -8.47 -6.55
CA GLU A 200 19.33 -8.69 -7.73
C GLU A 200 19.69 -10.17 -7.82
N TYR A 201 19.43 -10.77 -8.98
CA TYR A 201 19.82 -12.15 -9.25
C TYR A 201 19.98 -12.40 -10.74
N THR A 202 20.88 -13.31 -11.09
CA THR A 202 21.03 -13.82 -12.45
C THR A 202 20.14 -15.05 -12.62
N THR A 203 19.25 -15.00 -13.60
CA THR A 203 18.40 -16.15 -13.95
C THR A 203 19.22 -17.32 -14.46
N LYS A 204 18.67 -18.54 -14.41
CA LYS A 204 19.29 -19.75 -15.00
C LYS A 204 19.62 -19.62 -16.49
N LYS A 205 19.05 -18.63 -17.19
CA LYS A 205 19.30 -18.31 -18.60
C LYS A 205 20.36 -17.21 -18.79
N GLY A 206 21.08 -16.82 -17.74
CA GLY A 206 22.14 -15.81 -17.79
C GLY A 206 21.66 -14.37 -17.90
N ARG A 207 20.36 -14.10 -17.68
CA ARG A 207 19.82 -12.75 -17.66
C ARG A 207 19.82 -12.20 -16.24
N ASP A 208 20.45 -11.04 -16.05
CA ASP A 208 20.37 -10.28 -14.81
C ASP A 208 18.99 -9.66 -14.64
N VAL A 209 18.46 -9.81 -13.44
CA VAL A 209 17.16 -9.29 -13.04
C VAL A 209 17.36 -8.50 -11.75
N SER A 210 17.00 -7.22 -11.80
CA SER A 210 16.91 -6.34 -10.64
C SER A 210 15.48 -5.82 -10.49
N TYR A 211 14.93 -5.88 -9.28
CA TYR A 211 13.63 -5.29 -8.96
C TYR A 211 13.57 -4.93 -7.48
N ARG A 212 12.66 -4.02 -7.12
CA ARG A 212 12.40 -3.66 -5.71
C ARG A 212 11.16 -4.40 -5.22
N LYS A 213 11.24 -4.99 -4.02
CA LYS A 213 10.08 -5.59 -3.34
C LYS A 213 9.71 -4.77 -2.10
N PRO A 214 8.42 -4.59 -1.80
CA PRO A 214 8.01 -4.05 -0.51
C PRO A 214 8.22 -5.09 0.59
N THR A 215 8.74 -4.66 1.74
CA THR A 215 8.85 -5.46 2.96
C THR A 215 8.26 -4.70 4.15
N ILE A 216 7.69 -5.45 5.09
CA ILE A 216 7.15 -4.91 6.35
C ILE A 216 7.82 -5.67 7.48
N ARG A 217 8.44 -4.94 8.40
CA ARG A 217 9.07 -5.50 9.59
C ARG A 217 8.47 -4.89 10.84
N VAL A 218 7.75 -5.69 11.62
CA VAL A 218 7.25 -5.28 12.95
C VAL A 218 8.44 -5.18 13.91
N LEU A 219 8.58 -4.04 14.59
CA LEU A 219 9.74 -3.74 15.44
C LEU A 219 9.42 -3.96 16.92
N LYS A 220 8.41 -3.24 17.44
CA LYS A 220 7.98 -3.27 18.85
C LYS A 220 6.57 -2.70 18.98
N SER A 221 6.01 -2.73 20.20
CA SER A 221 4.75 -2.02 20.49
C SER A 221 4.93 -0.52 20.28
N TRP A 222 3.88 0.16 19.83
CA TRP A 222 3.89 1.62 19.67
C TRP A 222 3.99 2.32 21.03
N SER A 223 3.34 1.78 22.07
CA SER A 223 3.43 2.33 23.43
C SER A 223 4.87 2.36 23.95
N ASP A 224 5.66 1.32 23.71
CA ASP A 224 7.07 1.26 24.11
C ASP A 224 7.97 2.14 23.23
N ALA A 225 7.50 2.51 22.04
CA ALA A 225 8.22 3.42 21.14
C ALA A 225 7.94 4.89 21.47
N ALA A 226 6.70 5.22 21.83
CA ALA A 226 6.27 6.57 22.15
C ALA A 226 6.72 7.04 23.55
N ALA A 227 7.07 6.11 24.43
CA ALA A 227 7.59 6.40 25.77
C ALA A 227 9.11 6.68 25.83
N GLU A 228 9.82 6.52 24.71
CA GLU A 228 11.27 6.65 24.57
C GLU A 228 11.66 7.99 23.90
#